data_AF-A0A2Z2KVA8-F1
#
_entry.id   AF-A0A2Z2KVA8-F1
#
_cell.length_a   1.000
_cell.length_b   1.000
_cell.length_c   1.000
_cell.angle_alpha   90.00
_cell.angle_beta   90.00
_cell.angle_gamma   90.00
#
_symmetry.space_group_name_H-M   'P 1'
#
loop_
_entity.id
_entity.type
_entity.pdbx_description
1 polymer ?
#
loop_
_entity_poly.entity_id
_entity_poly.type
_entity_poly.pdbx_seq_one_letter_code
_entity_poly.pdbx_strand_id
1 'polypeptide(L)'
;MKRYYFLIATTDFLFFQEPIEEILRERMRHYLSIEKSLDFCLTTNLDFLDTPSLKQIKENIVTPSAAVVSLNPKFIDWLKLRVRYGITGSFTSLSFQQQNSILLVS
;
A
#
# COMPACT_ATOMS: atom_id res chain seq x y z
N MET A 1 -3.75 11.54 -15.64
CA MET A 1 -4.35 10.63 -14.65
C MET A 1 -3.42 9.44 -14.46
N LYS A 2 -3.18 8.98 -13.23
CA LYS A 2 -2.34 7.82 -12.91
C LYS A 2 -3.19 6.72 -12.30
N ARG A 3 -2.87 5.46 -12.62
CA ARG A 3 -3.50 4.28 -12.01
C ARG A 3 -2.64 3.80 -10.85
N TYR A 4 -3.25 3.75 -9.67
CA TYR A 4 -2.66 3.25 -8.45
C TYR A 4 -3.22 1.87 -8.15
N TYR A 5 -2.35 0.98 -7.69
CA TYR A 5 -2.67 -0.37 -7.27
C TYR A 5 -2.43 -0.46 -5.77
N PHE A 6 -3.26 -1.22 -5.07
CA PHE A 6 -3.15 -1.33 -3.62
C PHE A 6 -3.33 -2.75 -3.13
N LEU A 7 -2.76 -3.03 -1.95
CA LEU A 7 -3.08 -4.14 -1.08
C LEU A 7 -3.50 -3.59 0.28
N ILE A 8 -4.67 -3.97 0.76
CA ILE A 8 -5.20 -3.60 2.08
C ILE A 8 -5.27 -4.84 2.95
N ALA A 9 -4.81 -4.70 4.19
CA ALA A 9 -5.02 -5.69 5.23
C ALA A 9 -5.09 -4.99 6.60
N THR A 10 -5.45 -5.74 7.65
CA THR A 10 -5.47 -5.19 9.00
C THR A 10 -4.08 -4.72 9.40
N THR A 11 -4.02 -3.63 10.16
CA THR A 11 -2.75 -3.10 10.68
C THR A 11 -2.01 -4.17 11.47
N ASP A 12 -2.69 -4.88 12.37
CA ASP A 12 -2.07 -5.95 13.15
C ASP A 12 -1.40 -7.03 12.27
N PHE A 13 -2.06 -7.42 11.18
CA PHE A 13 -1.49 -8.40 10.25
C PHE A 13 -0.25 -7.84 9.55
N LEU A 14 -0.32 -6.62 9.01
CA LEU A 14 0.78 -6.01 8.28
C LEU A 14 1.99 -5.70 9.17
N PHE A 15 1.79 -5.23 10.40
CA PHE A 15 2.87 -4.76 11.27
C PHE A 15 3.43 -5.84 12.22
N PHE A 16 2.62 -6.81 12.66
CA PHE A 16 3.06 -7.79 13.67
C PHE A 16 3.16 -9.22 13.16
N GLN A 17 2.43 -9.59 12.10
CA GLN A 17 2.44 -10.96 11.58
C GLN A 17 3.30 -11.11 10.32
N GLU A 18 3.32 -10.09 9.47
CA GLU A 18 4.17 -10.04 8.29
C GLU A 18 5.31 -9.04 8.45
N PRO A 19 6.48 -9.28 7.84
CA PRO A 19 7.61 -8.35 7.88
C PRO A 19 7.44 -7.23 6.84
N ILE A 20 6.28 -6.55 6.80
CA ILE A 20 5.99 -5.55 5.76
C ILE A 20 6.97 -4.38 5.81
N GLU A 21 7.35 -3.95 7.02
CA GLU A 21 8.23 -2.82 7.23
C GLU A 21 9.61 -3.09 6.61
N GLU A 22 10.18 -4.27 6.87
CA GLU A 22 11.47 -4.68 6.28
C GLU A 22 11.39 -4.72 4.76
N ILE A 23 10.32 -5.30 4.19
CA ILE A 23 10.13 -5.38 2.75
C ILE A 23 10.12 -3.98 2.12
N LEU A 24 9.39 -3.04 2.72
CA LEU A 24 9.27 -1.67 2.21
C LEU A 24 10.56 -0.87 2.41
N ARG A 25 11.23 -1.05 3.55
CA ARG A 25 12.52 -0.42 3.86
C ARG A 25 13.60 -0.87 2.88
N GLU A 26 13.74 -2.16 2.65
CA GLU A 26 14.75 -2.69 1.73
C GLU A 26 14.44 -2.29 0.28
N ARG A 27 13.17 -2.28 -0.10
CA ARG A 27 12.75 -1.76 -1.41
C ARG A 27 13.07 -0.27 -1.56
N MET A 28 12.87 0.53 -0.52
CA MET A 28 13.20 1.95 -0.52
C MET A 28 14.71 2.16 -0.67
N ARG A 29 15.53 1.42 0.09
CA ARG A 29 17.00 1.43 -0.04
C ARG A 29 17.44 1.07 -1.46
N HIS A 30 16.84 0.02 -2.04
CA HIS A 30 17.12 -0.37 -3.42
C HIS A 30 16.81 0.76 -4.40
N TYR A 31 15.64 1.40 -4.30
CA TYR A 31 15.26 2.53 -5.16
C TYR A 31 16.24 3.69 -5.05
N LEU A 32 16.67 4.04 -3.83
CA LEU A 32 17.68 5.07 -3.59
C LEU A 32 19.03 4.70 -4.22
N SER A 33 19.46 3.44 -4.09
CA SER A 33 20.74 2.96 -4.64
C SER A 33 20.82 3.03 -6.17
N ILE A 34 19.67 3.02 -6.86
CA ILE A 34 19.58 3.07 -8.32
C ILE A 34 19.01 4.42 -8.81
N GLU A 35 18.96 5.43 -7.94
CA GLU A 35 18.43 6.78 -8.23
C GLU A 35 17.00 6.78 -8.80
N LYS A 36 16.19 5.80 -8.42
CA LYS A 36 14.82 5.65 -8.87
C LYS A 36 13.85 6.37 -7.94
N SER A 37 12.98 7.19 -8.49
CA SER A 37 11.90 7.84 -7.74
C SER A 37 10.95 6.82 -7.10
N LEU A 38 10.57 7.05 -5.84
CA LEU A 38 9.63 6.21 -5.12
C LEU A 38 8.26 6.21 -5.80
N ASP A 39 7.74 5.01 -6.04
CA ASP A 39 6.47 4.80 -6.70
C ASP A 39 5.46 4.05 -5.79
N PHE A 40 5.78 3.91 -4.50
CA PHE A 40 4.98 3.18 -3.51
C PHE A 40 4.99 3.86 -2.13
N CYS A 41 4.02 3.55 -1.28
CA CYS A 41 3.95 3.97 0.13
C CYS A 41 3.09 3.01 0.97
N LEU A 42 3.21 3.12 2.30
CA LEU A 42 2.30 2.51 3.29
C LEU A 42 1.47 3.64 3.91
N THR A 43 0.15 3.45 4.03
CA THR A 43 -0.77 4.45 4.60
C THR A 43 -1.84 3.80 5.46
N THR A 44 -2.21 4.45 6.56
CA THR A 44 -3.42 4.14 7.35
C THR A 44 -4.62 4.97 6.92
N ASN A 45 -4.42 6.03 6.12
CA ASN A 45 -5.49 6.77 5.47
C ASN A 45 -5.99 5.98 4.25
N LEU A 46 -7.28 5.62 4.27
CA LEU A 46 -7.97 4.84 3.23
C LEU A 46 -9.05 5.67 2.50
N ASP A 47 -8.97 7.01 2.51
CA ASP A 47 -9.97 7.91 1.91
C ASP A 47 -10.12 7.70 0.39
N PHE A 48 -9.10 7.12 -0.27
CA PHE A 48 -9.19 6.73 -1.68
C PHE A 48 -10.28 5.67 -1.97
N LEU A 49 -10.75 4.96 -0.94
CA LEU A 49 -11.86 4.02 -1.04
C LEU A 49 -13.24 4.70 -1.12
N ASP A 50 -13.33 6.02 -0.90
CA ASP A 50 -14.59 6.78 -0.98
C ASP A 50 -15.14 6.88 -2.41
N THR A 51 -14.38 6.43 -3.39
CA THR A 51 -14.84 6.35 -4.77
C THR A 51 -15.96 5.31 -4.91
N PRO A 52 -17.01 5.58 -5.72
CA PRO A 52 -18.15 4.67 -5.88
C PRO A 52 -17.75 3.23 -6.27
N SER A 53 -16.70 3.09 -7.09
CA SER A 53 -16.18 1.80 -7.53
C SER A 53 -15.51 0.96 -6.44
N LEU A 54 -15.13 1.57 -5.31
CA LEU A 54 -14.44 0.91 -4.20
C LEU A 54 -15.27 0.84 -2.92
N LYS A 55 -16.52 1.32 -2.95
CA LYS A 55 -17.41 1.33 -1.79
C LYS A 55 -17.61 -0.07 -1.19
N GLN A 56 -17.78 -1.09 -2.03
CA GLN A 56 -17.89 -2.48 -1.56
C GLN A 56 -16.62 -2.95 -0.85
N ILE A 57 -15.43 -2.54 -1.31
CA ILE A 57 -14.18 -2.86 -0.61
C ILE A 57 -14.16 -2.18 0.76
N LYS A 58 -14.55 -0.89 0.83
CA LYS A 58 -14.62 -0.13 2.09
C LYS A 58 -15.52 -0.81 3.13
N GLU A 59 -16.68 -1.31 2.70
CA GLU A 59 -17.66 -1.99 3.56
C GLU A 59 -17.17 -3.36 4.09
N ASN A 60 -16.23 -4.01 3.40
CA ASN A 60 -15.71 -5.34 3.77
C ASN A 60 -14.37 -5.30 4.51
N ILE A 61 -13.81 -4.11 4.75
CA ILE A 61 -12.54 -3.97 5.47
C ILE A 61 -12.77 -3.95 6.98
N VAL A 62 -12.00 -4.78 7.70
CA VAL A 62 -11.92 -4.76 9.16
C VAL A 62 -11.01 -3.62 9.61
N THR A 63 -11.47 -2.74 10.50
CA THR A 63 -10.66 -1.67 11.08
C THR A 63 -10.03 -2.13 12.40
N PRO A 64 -8.79 -1.70 12.73
CA PRO A 64 -7.91 -0.82 11.97
C PRO A 64 -7.18 -1.52 10.81
N SER A 65 -7.15 -0.87 9.64
CA SER A 65 -6.50 -1.37 8.42
C SER A 65 -5.49 -0.37 7.84
N ALA A 66 -4.55 -0.89 7.06
CA ALA A 66 -3.58 -0.11 6.30
C ALA A 66 -3.47 -0.62 4.86
N ALA A 67 -2.96 0.23 3.98
CA ALA A 67 -2.75 -0.05 2.57
C ALA A 67 -1.30 0.15 2.17
N VAL A 68 -0.76 -0.80 1.42
CA VAL A 68 0.40 -0.56 0.54
C VAL A 68 -0.14 -0.11 -0.81
N VAL A 69 0.23 1.08 -1.25
CA VAL A 69 -0.21 1.68 -2.53
C VAL A 69 1.00 1.88 -3.43
N SER A 70 0.86 1.60 -4.73
CA SER A 70 1.96 1.65 -5.69
C SER A 70 1.47 1.99 -7.12
N LEU A 71 2.31 2.65 -7.91
CA LEU A 71 2.11 2.79 -9.37
C LEU A 71 2.53 1.52 -10.13
N ASN A 72 3.27 0.61 -9.48
CA ASN A 72 3.76 -0.63 -10.05
C ASN A 72 2.81 -1.79 -9.67
N PRO A 73 2.01 -2.33 -10.63
CA PRO A 73 1.09 -3.43 -10.36
C PRO A 73 1.81 -4.71 -9.98
N LYS A 74 2.94 -5.02 -10.62
CA LYS A 74 3.72 -6.25 -10.34
C LYS A 74 4.19 -6.30 -8.89
N PHE A 75 4.47 -5.14 -8.29
CA PHE A 75 4.84 -5.07 -6.88
C PHE A 75 3.66 -5.47 -5.97
N ILE A 76 2.45 -5.00 -6.27
CA ILE A 76 1.24 -5.34 -5.52
C ILE A 76 0.87 -6.82 -5.72
N ASP A 77 0.99 -7.34 -6.95
CA ASP A 77 0.75 -8.76 -7.25
C ASP A 77 1.73 -9.66 -6.50
N TRP A 78 3.02 -9.31 -6.51
CA TRP A 78 4.04 -10.01 -5.73
C TRP A 78 3.73 -9.96 -4.24
N LEU A 79 3.33 -8.80 -3.73
CA LEU A 79 2.99 -8.64 -2.33
C LEU A 79 1.79 -9.50 -1.94
N LYS A 80 0.75 -9.54 -2.78
CA LYS A 80 -0.42 -10.40 -2.60
C LYS A 80 -0.07 -11.87 -2.52
N LEU A 81 0.86 -12.34 -3.35
CA LEU A 81 1.37 -13.72 -3.27
C LEU A 81 2.15 -13.97 -1.99
N ARG A 82 2.95 -12.99 -1.54
CA ARG A 82 3.81 -13.11 -0.35
C ARG A 82 3.04 -13.15 0.96
N VAL A 83 2.06 -12.27 1.14
CA VAL A 83 1.29 -12.18 2.39
C VAL A 83 0.03 -13.05 2.38
N ARG A 84 -0.43 -13.48 1.18
CA ARG A 84 -1.65 -14.28 0.92
C ARG A 84 -2.95 -13.60 1.32
N TYR A 85 -3.04 -13.08 2.54
CA TYR A 85 -4.18 -12.37 3.11
C TYR A 85 -4.13 -10.88 2.77
N GLY A 86 -5.30 -10.32 2.48
CA GLY A 86 -5.45 -8.92 2.07
C GLY A 86 -6.26 -8.77 0.79
N ILE A 87 -6.85 -7.59 0.62
CA ILE A 87 -7.69 -7.23 -0.53
C ILE A 87 -6.86 -6.39 -1.48
N THR A 88 -6.83 -6.76 -2.75
CA THR A 88 -6.14 -5.97 -3.79
C THR A 88 -7.13 -5.27 -4.69
N GLY A 89 -6.73 -4.13 -5.23
CA GLY A 89 -7.53 -3.39 -6.20
C GLY A 89 -6.73 -2.28 -6.85
N SER A 90 -7.44 -1.41 -7.56
CA SER A 90 -6.83 -0.23 -8.19
C SER A 90 -7.81 0.91 -8.31
N PHE A 91 -7.29 2.13 -8.34
CA PHE A 91 -8.06 3.35 -8.61
C PHE A 91 -7.26 4.28 -9.52
N THR A 92 -7.96 5.23 -10.12
CA THR A 92 -7.35 6.29 -10.93
C THR A 92 -7.47 7.61 -10.20
N SER A 93 -6.36 8.35 -10.07
CA SER A 93 -6.36 9.69 -9.49
C SER A 93 -5.36 10.61 -10.22
N LEU A 94 -5.55 11.93 -10.11
CA LEU A 94 -4.59 12.93 -10.62
C LEU A 94 -3.33 12.94 -9.74
N SER A 95 -3.52 12.89 -8.42
CA SER A 95 -2.49 12.79 -7.41
C SER A 95 -2.97 11.85 -6.31
N PHE A 96 -2.04 11.14 -5.70
CA PHE A 96 -2.27 10.44 -4.45
C PHE A 96 -1.35 11.10 -3.43
N GLN A 97 -1.93 11.71 -2.39
CA GLN A 97 -1.12 12.17 -1.28
C GLN A 97 -0.55 10.93 -0.60
N GLN A 98 0.69 10.62 -0.96
CA GLN A 98 1.53 9.76 -0.15
C GLN A 98 1.75 10.56 1.15
N GLN A 99 0.85 10.40 2.13
CA GLN A 99 1.25 10.70 3.50
C GLN A 99 2.32 9.66 3.80
N ASN A 100 3.58 10.10 3.71
CA ASN A 100 4.73 9.36 4.20
C ASN A 100 4.60 9.28 5.73
N SER A 101 3.75 8.39 6.21
CA SER A 101 3.79 7.86 7.55
C SER A 101 4.43 6.47 7.53
N ILE A 102 5.49 6.31 6.73
CA ILE A 102 6.52 5.33 7.08
C ILE A 102 7.42 6.08 8.06
N LEU A 103 7.09 5.95 9.34
CA LEU A 103 8.08 5.86 10.41
C LEU A 103 9.30 6.78 10.20
N LEU A 104 9.14 8.06 10.53
CA LEU A 104 10.28 8.82 11.03
C LEU A 104 10.87 7.98 12.17
N VAL A 105 12.13 7.59 12.02
CA VAL A 105 12.99 6.99 13.06
C VAL A 105 12.78 5.50 13.33
N SER A 106 13.76 4.71 12.88
CA SER A 106 14.68 3.99 13.79
C SER A 106 16.06 3.96 13.15
#